data_AF-A0A7K6I9G2-F1
#
_entry.id   AF-A0A7K6I9G2-F1
#
_cell.length_a   1.000
_cell.length_b   1.000
_cell.length_c   1.000
_cell.angle_alpha   90.00
_cell.angle_beta   90.00
_cell.angle_gamma   90.00
#
_symmetry.space_group_name_H-M   'P 1'
#
loop_
_entity.id
_entity.type
_entity.pdbx_description
1 polymer ?
#
loop_
_entity_poly.entity_id
_entity_poly.type
_entity_poly.pdbx_seq_one_letter_code
_entity_poly.pdbx_strand_id
1 'polypeptide(L)'
;MKSCFTKEAKILSHKEKEILYRKLLQCAEEQCRKLQSRIEKLDDWMKEADSSVVTLESDSFWHEEEAGCSAGMAGGQSLQQEMGSVTAQEEELLRELSEMDTEEERDLAEMEEHRKTIKACLEILKKYDFTEWELVDWSEQQAVFNFLYDSVTLTVGFGPPVDGEFFASRPSRSITSLDFESFLDEQQAPPSSCVVLRLIFQFIESRGKWQQKCPTVRYLPQALFDISLVVNRCRILGQELEFLKRWGAKFHLLETHIKDTEVKLVFSSTAAFAKFDLTLALSHDYPSTVLPFSVHTHIGNIREKEVAAVLSSVPLGHHYLRRIVASINQNLLLGPK
;
A
#
# COMPACT_ATOMS: atom_id res chain seq x y z
N MET A 1 -34.51 32.60 28.20
CA MET A 1 -35.04 32.08 26.91
C MET A 1 -34.16 31.02 26.23
N LYS A 2 -33.15 30.41 26.88
CA LYS A 2 -32.25 29.40 26.27
C LYS A 2 -32.61 27.91 26.56
N SER A 3 -33.69 27.66 27.31
CA SER A 3 -34.05 26.32 27.84
C SER A 3 -35.11 25.59 26.99
N CYS A 4 -35.94 26.30 26.21
CA CYS A 4 -36.97 25.67 25.38
C CYS A 4 -36.42 25.05 24.09
N PHE A 5 -35.52 25.76 23.40
CA PHE A 5 -34.95 25.32 22.11
C PHE A 5 -34.15 24.01 22.20
N THR A 6 -33.46 23.77 23.32
CA THR A 6 -32.72 22.51 23.54
C THR A 6 -33.62 21.32 23.84
N LYS A 7 -34.84 21.55 24.35
CA LYS A 7 -35.83 20.48 24.58
C LYS A 7 -36.53 20.09 23.28
N GLU A 8 -36.89 21.07 22.44
CA GLU A 8 -37.51 20.82 21.14
C GLU A 8 -36.57 20.09 20.18
N ALA A 9 -35.29 20.46 20.13
CA ALA A 9 -34.29 19.76 19.32
C ALA A 9 -34.11 18.28 19.75
N LYS A 10 -34.17 17.99 21.06
CA LYS A 10 -34.12 16.62 21.58
C LYS A 10 -35.36 15.81 21.22
N ILE A 11 -36.54 16.41 21.26
CA ILE A 11 -37.80 15.75 20.88
C ILE A 11 -37.80 15.41 19.39
N LEU A 12 -37.34 16.33 18.53
CA LEU A 12 -37.17 16.10 17.09
C LEU A 12 -36.21 14.95 16.81
N SER A 13 -35.03 14.95 17.45
CA SER A 13 -34.05 13.86 17.27
C SER A 13 -34.57 12.50 17.74
N HIS A 14 -35.34 12.45 18.83
CA HIS A 14 -35.98 11.21 19.27
C HIS A 14 -37.03 10.71 18.29
N LYS A 15 -37.83 11.62 17.70
CA LYS A 15 -38.84 11.28 16.70
C LYS A 15 -38.22 10.76 15.40
N GLU A 16 -37.11 11.37 14.96
CA GLU A 16 -36.34 10.89 13.81
C GLU A 16 -35.74 9.51 14.05
N LYS A 17 -35.19 9.26 15.26
CA LYS A 17 -34.70 7.93 15.65
C LYS A 17 -35.81 6.89 15.65
N GLU A 18 -36.99 7.21 16.16
CA GLU A 18 -38.13 6.30 16.18
C GLU A 18 -38.56 5.91 14.76
N ILE A 19 -38.60 6.87 13.83
CA ILE A 19 -38.90 6.62 12.42
C ILE A 19 -37.84 5.71 11.79
N LEU A 20 -36.56 5.95 12.09
CA LEU A 20 -35.44 5.12 11.61
C LEU A 20 -35.54 3.68 12.10
N TYR A 21 -35.77 3.49 13.40
CA TYR A 21 -35.92 2.15 13.98
C TYR A 21 -37.15 1.42 13.44
N ARG A 22 -38.26 2.13 13.20
CA ARG A 22 -39.46 1.54 12.60
C ARG A 22 -39.22 1.09 11.16
N LYS A 23 -38.50 1.88 10.36
CA LYS A 23 -38.10 1.50 8.99
C LYS A 23 -37.15 0.30 8.99
N LEU A 24 -36.21 0.26 9.92
CA LEU A 24 -35.28 -0.86 10.06
C LEU A 24 -36.03 -2.16 10.42
N LEU A 25 -36.99 -2.08 11.34
CA LEU A 25 -37.82 -3.22 11.73
C LEU A 25 -38.63 -3.75 10.55
N GLN A 26 -39.31 -2.87 9.81
CA GLN A 26 -40.08 -3.28 8.62
C GLN A 26 -39.21 -3.93 7.55
N CYS A 27 -38.00 -3.38 7.32
CA CYS A 27 -37.07 -3.94 6.35
C CYS A 27 -36.58 -5.34 6.79
N ALA A 28 -36.30 -5.52 8.08
CA ALA A 28 -35.91 -6.82 8.62
C ALA A 28 -37.04 -7.86 8.51
N GLU A 29 -38.29 -7.48 8.83
CA GLU A 29 -39.46 -8.36 8.70
C GLU A 29 -39.69 -8.80 7.25
N GLU A 30 -39.50 -7.90 6.29
CA GLU A 30 -39.66 -8.23 4.87
C GLU A 30 -38.56 -9.16 4.35
N GLN A 31 -37.32 -8.99 4.81
CA GLN A 31 -36.24 -9.93 4.49
C GLN A 31 -36.47 -11.30 5.11
N CYS A 32 -36.95 -11.38 6.36
CA CYS A 32 -37.33 -12.64 6.99
C CYS A 32 -38.44 -13.36 6.21
N ARG A 33 -39.47 -12.64 5.74
CA ARG A 33 -40.54 -13.23 4.91
C ARG A 33 -40.02 -13.73 3.56
N LYS A 34 -39.08 -13.00 2.93
CA LYS A 34 -38.42 -13.45 1.68
C LYS A 34 -37.57 -14.71 1.90
N LEU A 35 -36.84 -14.79 3.01
CA LEU A 35 -36.07 -15.98 3.35
C LEU A 35 -36.98 -17.19 3.63
N GLN A 36 -38.07 -17.00 4.38
CA GLN A 36 -39.04 -18.07 4.64
C GLN A 36 -39.63 -18.64 3.35
N SER A 37 -40.07 -17.80 2.42
CA SER A 37 -40.60 -18.28 1.13
C SER A 37 -39.55 -18.96 0.24
N ARG A 38 -38.25 -18.66 0.39
CA ARG A 38 -37.17 -19.41 -0.27
C ARG A 38 -36.93 -20.77 0.38
N ILE A 39 -37.06 -20.88 1.70
CA ILE A 39 -36.93 -22.14 2.44
C ILE A 39 -38.08 -23.08 2.07
N GLU A 40 -39.32 -22.59 2.00
CA GLU A 40 -40.48 -23.40 1.58
C GLU A 40 -40.28 -23.97 0.16
N LYS A 41 -39.78 -23.17 -0.79
CA LYS A 41 -39.46 -23.63 -2.14
C LYS A 41 -38.37 -24.71 -2.19
N LEU A 42 -37.36 -24.60 -1.33
CA LEU A 42 -36.30 -25.62 -1.24
C LEU A 42 -36.84 -26.93 -0.67
N ASP A 43 -37.77 -26.87 0.29
CA ASP A 43 -38.40 -28.05 0.88
C ASP A 43 -39.28 -28.79 -0.15
N ASP A 44 -39.98 -28.06 -1.02
CA ASP A 44 -40.75 -28.63 -2.13
C ASP A 44 -39.84 -29.35 -3.14
N TRP A 45 -38.72 -28.74 -3.54
CA TRP A 45 -37.74 -29.39 -4.44
C TRP A 45 -37.06 -30.61 -3.81
N MET A 46 -36.81 -30.58 -2.50
CA MET A 46 -36.23 -31.72 -1.79
C MET A 46 -37.20 -32.91 -1.78
N LYS A 47 -38.49 -32.68 -1.56
CA LYS A 47 -39.52 -33.71 -1.67
C LYS A 47 -39.62 -34.31 -3.08
N GLU A 48 -39.46 -33.48 -4.11
CA GLU A 48 -39.44 -33.94 -5.50
C GLU A 48 -38.21 -34.81 -5.80
N ALA A 49 -37.04 -34.41 -5.31
CA ALA A 49 -35.80 -35.19 -5.42
C ALA A 49 -35.90 -36.53 -4.68
N ASP A 50 -36.41 -36.55 -3.45
CA ASP A 50 -36.62 -37.77 -2.68
C ASP A 50 -37.57 -38.74 -3.39
N SER A 51 -38.65 -38.24 -3.99
CA SER A 51 -39.56 -39.08 -4.77
C SER A 51 -38.90 -39.67 -6.03
N SER A 52 -38.01 -38.92 -6.68
CA SER A 52 -37.24 -39.38 -7.83
C SER A 52 -36.23 -40.48 -7.44
N VAL A 53 -35.58 -40.36 -6.29
CA VAL A 53 -34.66 -41.40 -5.78
C VAL A 53 -35.41 -42.71 -5.50
N VAL A 54 -36.57 -42.63 -4.84
CA VAL A 54 -37.40 -43.82 -4.56
C VAL A 54 -37.84 -44.52 -5.85
N THR A 55 -38.15 -43.77 -6.92
CA THR A 55 -38.48 -44.38 -8.22
C THR A 55 -37.30 -45.11 -8.86
N LEU A 56 -36.10 -44.56 -8.77
CA LEU A 56 -34.90 -45.15 -9.35
C LEU A 56 -34.42 -46.40 -8.59
N GLU A 57 -34.54 -46.39 -7.26
CA GLU A 57 -34.22 -47.57 -6.43
C GLU A 57 -35.18 -48.74 -6.74
N SER A 58 -36.44 -48.44 -7.05
CA SER A 58 -37.46 -49.44 -7.41
C SER A 58 -37.20 -50.12 -8.77
N ASP A 59 -36.62 -49.39 -9.74
CA ASP A 59 -36.31 -49.90 -11.07
C ASP A 59 -35.00 -50.73 -11.12
N SER A 60 -34.10 -50.54 -10.16
CA SER A 60 -32.80 -51.25 -10.09
C SER A 60 -32.88 -52.71 -9.61
N PHE A 61 -34.05 -53.18 -9.16
CA PHE A 61 -34.23 -54.50 -8.56
C PHE A 61 -34.41 -55.66 -9.58
N TRP A 62 -34.51 -55.39 -10.89
CA TRP A 62 -34.91 -56.40 -11.89
C TRP A 62 -33.83 -56.92 -12.85
N HIS A 63 -32.53 -56.67 -12.63
CA HIS A 63 -31.51 -57.11 -13.60
C HIS A 63 -30.24 -57.71 -12.98
N GLU A 64 -30.27 -59.01 -12.67
CA GLU A 64 -29.09 -59.88 -12.68
C GLU A 64 -29.47 -61.29 -13.15
N GLU A 65 -29.09 -61.67 -14.39
CA GLU A 65 -28.78 -63.07 -14.75
C GLU A 65 -27.89 -63.14 -16.03
N GLU A 66 -27.11 -64.22 -16.12
CA GLU A 66 -25.76 -64.36 -16.69
C GLU A 66 -25.57 -64.81 -18.17
N ALA A 67 -24.37 -64.48 -18.70
CA ALA A 67 -23.33 -65.27 -19.43
C ALA A 67 -23.50 -65.96 -20.83
N GLY A 68 -22.40 -65.94 -21.62
CA GLY A 68 -22.06 -67.02 -22.60
C GLY A 68 -21.02 -66.78 -23.75
N CYS A 69 -19.78 -67.26 -23.57
CA CYS A 69 -18.88 -68.03 -24.50
C CYS A 69 -18.07 -67.46 -25.74
N SER A 70 -16.73 -67.49 -25.59
CA SER A 70 -15.57 -68.07 -26.37
C SER A 70 -15.37 -68.06 -27.92
N ALA A 71 -14.17 -67.61 -28.38
CA ALA A 71 -13.28 -68.24 -29.42
C ALA A 71 -12.00 -67.41 -29.79
N GLY A 72 -10.79 -68.04 -29.89
CA GLY A 72 -9.65 -67.54 -30.72
C GLY A 72 -8.22 -67.56 -30.12
N MET A 73 -7.39 -68.59 -30.38
CA MET A 73 -6.02 -68.71 -29.83
C MET A 73 -4.85 -68.14 -30.67
N ALA A 74 -5.02 -67.78 -31.94
CA ALA A 74 -3.93 -67.17 -32.75
C ALA A 74 -3.97 -65.63 -32.74
N GLY A 75 -5.16 -65.03 -32.67
CA GLY A 75 -5.32 -63.61 -32.36
C GLY A 75 -4.95 -63.28 -30.92
N GLY A 76 -5.04 -64.27 -30.01
CA GLY A 76 -4.75 -64.12 -28.58
C GLY A 76 -3.33 -63.63 -28.28
N GLN A 77 -2.29 -64.11 -28.98
CA GLN A 77 -0.91 -63.66 -28.73
C GLN A 77 -0.64 -62.23 -29.22
N SER A 78 -1.20 -61.84 -30.38
CA SER A 78 -1.13 -60.46 -30.90
C SER A 78 -1.89 -59.50 -29.99
N LEU A 79 -3.10 -59.89 -29.57
CA LEU A 79 -3.92 -59.17 -28.60
C LEU A 79 -3.22 -59.06 -27.24
N GLN A 80 -2.48 -60.08 -26.80
CA GLN A 80 -1.78 -60.06 -25.51
C GLN A 80 -0.54 -59.16 -25.54
N GLN A 81 0.13 -59.05 -26.70
CA GLN A 81 1.23 -58.10 -26.90
C GLN A 81 0.72 -56.66 -27.04
N GLU A 82 -0.39 -56.45 -27.77
CA GLU A 82 -1.07 -55.15 -27.85
C GLU A 82 -1.60 -54.71 -26.48
N MET A 83 -2.25 -55.60 -25.74
CA MET A 83 -2.67 -55.38 -24.35
C MET A 83 -1.48 -54.96 -23.47
N GLY A 84 -0.35 -55.67 -23.56
CA GLY A 84 0.87 -55.30 -22.83
C GLY A 84 1.42 -53.93 -23.20
N SER A 85 1.33 -53.55 -24.47
CA SER A 85 1.75 -52.22 -24.95
C SER A 85 0.80 -51.11 -24.50
N VAL A 86 -0.51 -51.37 -24.50
CA VAL A 86 -1.54 -50.43 -24.04
C VAL A 86 -1.45 -50.24 -22.53
N THR A 87 -1.22 -51.30 -21.75
CA THR A 87 -1.01 -51.19 -20.30
C THR A 87 0.25 -50.41 -19.96
N ALA A 88 1.34 -50.58 -20.72
CA ALA A 88 2.56 -49.80 -20.51
C ALA A 88 2.34 -48.31 -20.83
N GLN A 89 1.55 -48.01 -21.88
CA GLN A 89 1.19 -46.64 -22.24
C GLN A 89 0.22 -46.02 -21.22
N GLU A 90 -0.70 -46.81 -20.66
CA GLU A 90 -1.59 -46.40 -19.57
C GLU A 90 -0.81 -46.07 -18.30
N GLU A 91 0.17 -46.89 -17.92
CA GLU A 91 1.05 -46.61 -16.78
C GLU A 91 1.92 -45.36 -16.98
N GLU A 92 2.40 -45.12 -18.21
CA GLU A 92 3.14 -43.89 -18.58
C GLU A 92 2.24 -42.65 -18.43
N LEU A 93 1.01 -42.71 -18.99
CA LEU A 93 0.05 -41.61 -18.90
C LEU A 93 -0.41 -41.34 -17.46
N LEU A 94 -0.59 -42.39 -16.64
CA LEU A 94 -0.93 -42.24 -15.22
C LEU A 94 0.20 -41.57 -14.43
N ARG A 95 1.46 -41.84 -14.78
CA ARG A 95 2.61 -41.16 -14.19
C ARG A 95 2.69 -39.70 -14.63
N GLU A 96 2.50 -39.40 -15.92
CA GLU A 96 2.44 -38.01 -16.41
C GLU A 96 1.30 -37.21 -15.75
N LEU A 97 0.12 -37.82 -15.60
CA LEU A 97 -1.00 -37.20 -14.88
C LEU A 97 -0.65 -36.93 -13.41
N SER A 98 -0.03 -37.89 -12.72
CA SER A 98 0.39 -37.69 -11.34
C SER A 98 1.46 -36.61 -11.21
N GLU A 99 2.39 -36.48 -12.16
CA GLU A 99 3.41 -35.42 -12.16
C GLU A 99 2.76 -34.05 -12.39
N MET A 100 1.84 -33.96 -13.35
CA MET A 100 1.06 -32.76 -13.64
C MET A 100 0.21 -32.32 -12.44
N ASP A 101 -0.46 -33.25 -11.75
CA ASP A 101 -1.24 -32.95 -10.54
C ASP A 101 -0.33 -32.37 -9.44
N THR A 102 0.87 -32.92 -9.25
CA THR A 102 1.83 -32.37 -8.26
C THR A 102 2.41 -31.02 -8.65
N GLU A 103 2.45 -30.69 -9.95
CA GLU A 103 2.83 -29.37 -10.44
C GLU A 103 1.70 -28.36 -10.22
N GLU A 104 0.46 -28.73 -10.53
CA GLU A 104 -0.72 -27.90 -10.26
C GLU A 104 -0.87 -27.59 -8.77
N GLU A 105 -0.66 -28.57 -7.88
CA GLU A 105 -0.68 -28.34 -6.44
C GLU A 105 0.42 -27.37 -5.98
N ARG A 106 1.63 -27.45 -6.56
CA ARG A 106 2.72 -26.52 -6.25
C ARG A 106 2.39 -25.10 -6.70
N ASP A 107 1.89 -24.95 -7.92
CA ASP A 107 1.50 -23.66 -8.49
C ASP A 107 0.36 -23.03 -7.68
N LEU A 108 -0.64 -23.82 -7.26
CA LEU A 108 -1.72 -23.37 -6.39
C LEU A 108 -1.21 -22.91 -5.02
N ALA A 109 -0.22 -23.61 -4.44
CA ALA A 109 0.39 -23.21 -3.18
C ALA A 109 1.16 -21.88 -3.31
N GLU A 110 1.92 -21.69 -4.40
CA GLU A 110 2.62 -20.44 -4.70
C GLU A 110 1.65 -19.28 -4.93
N MET A 111 0.57 -19.51 -5.69
CA MET A 111 -0.50 -18.52 -5.88
C MET A 111 -1.14 -18.09 -4.55
N GLU A 112 -1.38 -19.04 -3.64
CA GLU A 112 -1.95 -18.75 -2.32
C GLU A 112 -0.98 -17.93 -1.44
N GLU A 113 0.33 -18.22 -1.49
CA GLU A 113 1.36 -17.42 -0.82
C GLU A 113 1.42 -15.99 -1.37
N HIS A 114 1.41 -15.82 -2.69
CA HIS A 114 1.35 -14.51 -3.33
C HIS A 114 0.07 -13.76 -2.94
N ARG A 115 -1.08 -14.44 -2.92
CA ARG A 115 -2.35 -13.85 -2.49
C ARG A 115 -2.32 -13.38 -1.03
N LYS A 116 -1.73 -14.16 -0.13
CA LYS A 116 -1.51 -13.76 1.28
C LYS A 116 -0.61 -12.54 1.37
N THR A 117 0.48 -12.52 0.60
CA THR A 117 1.42 -11.39 0.53
C THR A 117 0.72 -10.12 0.04
N ILE A 118 -0.05 -10.22 -1.05
CA ILE A 118 -0.85 -9.10 -1.58
C ILE A 118 -1.83 -8.58 -0.53
N LYS A 119 -2.54 -9.46 0.18
CA LYS A 119 -3.46 -9.05 1.26
C LYS A 119 -2.72 -8.31 2.37
N ALA A 120 -1.58 -8.82 2.84
CA ALA A 120 -0.77 -8.17 3.86
C ALA A 120 -0.29 -6.78 3.40
N CYS A 121 0.18 -6.66 2.15
CA CYS A 121 0.55 -5.39 1.54
C CYS A 121 -0.65 -4.43 1.47
N LEU A 122 -1.83 -4.89 1.04
CA LEU A 122 -3.04 -4.07 0.97
C LEU A 122 -3.50 -3.60 2.36
N GLU A 123 -3.37 -4.41 3.40
CA GLU A 123 -3.67 -3.97 4.78
C GLU A 123 -2.69 -2.91 5.26
N ILE A 124 -1.40 -3.03 4.93
CA ILE A 124 -0.40 -2.00 5.21
C ILE A 124 -0.73 -0.71 4.44
N LEU A 125 -1.08 -0.81 3.16
CA LEU A 125 -1.48 0.35 2.33
C LEU A 125 -2.77 1.01 2.85
N LYS A 126 -3.74 0.25 3.34
CA LYS A 126 -4.95 0.81 3.97
C LYS A 126 -4.64 1.50 5.29
N LYS A 127 -3.68 0.98 6.05
CA LYS A 127 -3.27 1.54 7.34
C LYS A 127 -2.44 2.81 7.19
N TYR A 128 -1.65 2.87 6.13
CA TYR A 128 -0.78 3.99 5.79
C TYR A 128 -1.17 4.44 4.40
N ASP A 129 -2.07 5.42 4.29
CA ASP A 129 -2.46 5.97 2.99
C ASP A 129 -1.22 6.63 2.34
N PHE A 130 -0.53 5.89 1.50
CA PHE A 130 0.68 6.33 0.80
C PHE A 130 0.36 7.02 -0.52
N THR A 131 -0.93 7.13 -0.86
CA THR A 131 -1.37 7.78 -2.08
C THR A 131 -1.28 9.30 -1.89
N GLU A 132 -0.07 9.82 -2.01
CA GLU A 132 0.20 11.27 -1.88
C GLU A 132 -0.24 12.07 -3.13
N TRP A 133 -0.88 11.43 -4.12
CA TRP A 133 -1.33 12.07 -5.35
C TRP A 133 -2.84 11.95 -5.59
N GLU A 134 -3.37 12.98 -6.23
CA GLU A 134 -4.74 13.03 -6.75
C GLU A 134 -4.70 13.20 -8.27
N LEU A 135 -5.49 12.40 -8.99
CA LEU A 135 -5.65 12.55 -10.44
C LEU A 135 -6.63 13.70 -10.71
N VAL A 136 -6.14 14.76 -11.34
CA VAL A 136 -6.92 15.96 -11.64
C VAL A 136 -7.57 15.86 -13.02
N ASP A 137 -6.77 15.48 -14.01
CA ASP A 137 -7.21 15.40 -15.40
C ASP A 137 -6.60 14.18 -16.09
N TRP A 138 -7.40 13.57 -16.96
CA TRP A 138 -6.96 12.48 -17.82
C TRP A 138 -7.56 12.67 -19.20
N SER A 139 -6.70 12.93 -20.17
CA SER A 139 -7.05 13.12 -21.57
C SER A 139 -6.31 12.13 -22.47
N GLU A 140 -6.55 12.20 -23.78
CA GLU A 140 -5.79 11.40 -24.74
C GLU A 140 -4.32 11.86 -24.85
N GLN A 141 -4.03 13.13 -24.60
CA GLN A 141 -2.71 13.70 -24.83
C GLN A 141 -1.90 13.84 -23.54
N GLN A 142 -2.56 13.90 -22.38
CA GLN A 142 -1.89 14.11 -21.10
C GLN A 142 -2.68 13.57 -19.91
N ALA A 143 -1.99 13.32 -18.81
CA ALA A 143 -2.57 13.14 -17.49
C ALA A 143 -1.91 14.10 -16.48
N VAL A 144 -2.71 14.64 -15.56
CA VAL A 144 -2.27 15.62 -14.58
C VAL A 144 -2.52 15.09 -13.17
N PHE A 145 -1.46 15.03 -12.37
CA PHE A 145 -1.47 14.55 -11.00
C PHE A 145 -1.02 15.66 -10.06
N ASN A 146 -1.74 15.88 -8.97
CA ASN A 146 -1.34 16.80 -7.92
C ASN A 146 -0.78 16.06 -6.72
N PHE A 147 0.25 16.61 -6.09
CA PHE A 147 0.91 16.12 -4.89
C PHE A 147 0.94 17.22 -3.81
N LEU A 148 1.07 16.83 -2.54
CA LEU A 148 1.20 17.76 -1.41
C LEU A 148 0.09 18.82 -1.35
N TYR A 149 -1.18 18.41 -1.37
CA TYR A 149 -2.31 19.34 -1.29
C TYR A 149 -2.22 20.42 -2.39
N ASP A 150 -2.11 20.00 -3.65
CA ASP A 150 -2.02 20.86 -4.84
C ASP A 150 -0.79 21.77 -4.94
N SER A 151 0.23 21.55 -4.10
CA SER A 151 1.46 22.38 -4.11
C SER A 151 2.45 22.00 -5.21
N VAL A 152 2.35 20.76 -5.71
CA VAL A 152 3.19 20.22 -6.79
C VAL A 152 2.29 19.52 -7.80
N THR A 153 2.48 19.83 -9.08
CA THR A 153 1.76 19.18 -10.17
C THR A 153 2.73 18.44 -11.07
N LEU A 154 2.38 17.21 -11.41
CA LEU A 154 3.02 16.38 -12.41
C LEU A 154 2.13 16.30 -13.64
N THR A 155 2.62 16.78 -14.76
CA THR A 155 2.00 16.64 -16.07
C THR A 155 2.72 15.56 -16.86
N VAL A 156 1.99 14.52 -17.25
CA VAL A 156 2.48 13.39 -18.04
C VAL A 156 1.98 13.54 -19.46
N GLY A 157 2.86 13.83 -20.41
CA GLY A 157 2.53 13.90 -21.83
C GLY A 157 2.54 12.51 -22.48
N PHE A 158 1.44 12.11 -23.10
CA PHE A 158 1.32 10.85 -23.83
C PHE A 158 1.78 11.00 -25.29
N GLY A 159 2.49 9.98 -25.77
CA GLY A 159 2.92 9.82 -27.15
C GLY A 159 2.05 8.80 -27.90
N PRO A 160 2.52 8.34 -29.07
CA PRO A 160 1.80 7.36 -29.87
C PRO A 160 1.61 6.01 -29.13
N PRO A 161 0.61 5.21 -29.54
CA PRO A 161 0.46 3.83 -29.06
C PRO A 161 1.72 3.02 -29.38
N VAL A 162 2.10 2.11 -28.47
CA VAL A 162 3.26 1.23 -28.68
C VAL A 162 2.93 0.18 -29.75
N ASP A 163 3.85 -0.01 -30.71
CA ASP A 163 3.71 -0.99 -31.79
C ASP A 163 3.53 -2.41 -31.24
N GLY A 164 2.55 -3.15 -31.79
CA GLY A 164 2.24 -4.54 -31.39
C GLY A 164 1.03 -4.70 -30.45
N GLU A 165 0.48 -3.61 -29.90
CA GLU A 165 -0.72 -3.64 -29.05
C GLU A 165 -2.01 -3.21 -29.77
N PHE A 166 -2.01 -3.18 -31.11
CA PHE A 166 -3.14 -2.74 -31.95
C PHE A 166 -4.46 -3.48 -31.68
N PHE A 167 -4.39 -4.74 -31.21
CA PHE A 167 -5.57 -5.55 -30.91
C PHE A 167 -6.01 -5.49 -29.43
N ALA A 168 -5.24 -4.82 -28.57
CA ALA A 168 -5.67 -4.59 -27.19
C ALA A 168 -6.76 -3.53 -27.16
N SER A 169 -7.81 -3.75 -26.35
CA SER A 169 -8.91 -2.79 -26.18
C SER A 169 -8.46 -1.42 -25.66
N ARG A 170 -7.27 -1.34 -25.04
CA ARG A 170 -6.56 -0.10 -24.68
C ARG A 170 -5.05 -0.31 -24.84
N PRO A 171 -4.44 0.03 -26.00
CA PRO A 171 -2.99 -0.08 -26.18
C PRO A 171 -2.26 0.87 -25.23
N SER A 172 -1.18 0.39 -24.62
CA SER A 172 -0.31 1.23 -23.81
C SER A 172 0.37 2.27 -24.70
N ARG A 173 0.45 3.51 -24.21
CA ARG A 173 1.06 4.64 -24.93
C ARG A 173 2.48 4.87 -24.43
N SER A 174 3.34 5.41 -25.28
CA SER A 174 4.64 5.92 -24.84
C SER A 174 4.44 7.20 -24.01
N ILE A 175 5.36 7.50 -23.11
CA ILE A 175 5.39 8.77 -22.37
C ILE A 175 6.44 9.68 -23.01
N THR A 176 6.01 10.85 -23.46
CA THR A 176 6.85 11.83 -24.15
C THR A 176 7.50 12.81 -23.18
N SER A 177 6.75 13.24 -22.15
CA SER A 177 7.25 14.15 -21.11
C SER A 177 6.70 13.80 -19.73
N LEU A 178 7.49 14.11 -18.70
CA LEU A 178 7.07 14.17 -17.30
C LEU A 178 7.56 15.51 -16.77
N ASP A 179 6.64 16.45 -16.65
CA ASP A 179 6.93 17.84 -16.29
C ASP A 179 6.41 18.10 -14.88
N PHE A 180 7.27 18.64 -14.02
CA PHE A 180 6.94 18.93 -12.63
C PHE A 180 6.94 20.43 -12.40
N GLU A 181 5.84 20.93 -11.84
CA GLU A 181 5.67 22.35 -11.50
C GLU A 181 5.36 22.49 -10.02
N SER A 182 5.87 23.56 -9.40
CA SER A 182 5.48 23.93 -8.05
C SER A 182 4.73 25.24 -8.02
N PHE A 183 3.68 25.28 -7.21
CA PHE A 183 2.85 26.46 -6.99
C PHE A 183 3.06 27.07 -5.59
N LEU A 184 4.09 26.62 -4.86
CA LEU A 184 4.39 27.16 -3.54
C LEU A 184 5.05 28.55 -3.66
N ASP A 185 4.42 29.56 -3.05
CA ASP A 185 5.05 30.87 -2.90
C ASP A 185 6.14 30.81 -1.82
N GLU A 186 7.41 30.71 -2.23
CA GLU A 186 8.55 30.64 -1.31
C GLU A 186 8.66 31.83 -0.35
N GLN A 187 8.09 33.00 -0.68
CA GLN A 187 8.17 34.20 0.16
C GLN A 187 7.14 34.18 1.29
N GLN A 188 6.00 33.53 1.07
CA GLN A 188 4.90 33.46 2.05
C GLN A 188 4.87 32.13 2.80
N ALA A 189 5.43 31.06 2.21
CA ALA A 189 5.38 29.73 2.79
C ALA A 189 6.28 29.59 4.03
N PRO A 190 5.90 28.72 4.98
CA PRO A 190 6.77 28.36 6.09
C PRO A 190 8.10 27.78 5.58
N PRO A 191 9.24 28.11 6.21
CA PRO A 191 10.54 27.58 5.77
C PRO A 191 10.61 26.05 5.75
N SER A 192 9.86 25.37 6.61
CA SER A 192 9.72 23.91 6.60
C SER A 192 9.13 23.39 5.30
N SER A 193 8.06 24.00 4.80
CA SER A 193 7.43 23.66 3.51
C SER A 193 8.38 23.94 2.34
N CYS A 194 9.10 25.06 2.37
CA CYS A 194 10.08 25.39 1.32
C CYS A 194 11.18 24.32 1.23
N VAL A 195 11.70 23.83 2.36
CA VAL A 195 12.70 22.75 2.36
C VAL A 195 12.14 21.44 1.85
N VAL A 196 10.92 21.07 2.27
CA VAL A 196 10.26 19.86 1.76
C VAL A 196 10.18 19.88 0.24
N LEU A 197 9.72 21.00 -0.32
CA LEU A 197 9.61 21.17 -1.75
C LEU A 197 10.97 21.08 -2.45
N ARG A 198 11.99 21.79 -1.94
CA ARG A 198 13.33 21.78 -2.51
C ARG A 198 13.95 20.38 -2.52
N LEU A 199 13.74 19.58 -1.47
CA LEU A 199 14.22 18.20 -1.43
C LEU A 199 13.50 17.30 -2.44
N ILE A 200 12.19 17.50 -2.66
CA ILE A 200 11.43 16.77 -3.68
C ILE A 200 11.95 17.11 -5.08
N PHE A 201 12.17 18.40 -5.39
CA PHE A 201 12.74 18.79 -6.68
C PHE A 201 14.19 18.31 -6.84
N GLN A 202 14.99 18.32 -5.78
CA GLN A 202 16.32 17.71 -5.80
C GLN A 202 16.27 16.22 -6.15
N PHE A 203 15.27 15.46 -5.69
CA PHE A 203 15.07 14.07 -6.08
C PHE A 203 14.66 13.94 -7.55
N ILE A 204 13.71 14.76 -8.00
CA ILE A 204 13.24 14.74 -9.39
C ILE A 204 14.41 15.01 -10.34
N GLU A 205 15.24 16.00 -10.01
CA GLU A 205 16.44 16.34 -10.78
C GLU A 205 17.52 15.25 -10.71
N SER A 206 17.75 14.64 -9.53
CA SER A 206 18.78 13.60 -9.37
C SER A 206 18.49 12.33 -10.17
N ARG A 207 17.20 12.05 -10.42
CA ARG A 207 16.77 10.89 -11.22
C ARG A 207 16.98 11.08 -12.73
N GLY A 208 17.31 12.29 -13.19
CA GLY A 208 17.64 12.59 -14.57
C GLY A 208 16.44 12.50 -15.52
N LYS A 209 16.64 11.93 -16.72
CA LYS A 209 15.58 11.78 -17.74
C LYS A 209 14.58 10.70 -17.34
N TRP A 210 13.53 11.08 -16.62
CA TRP A 210 12.42 10.21 -16.21
C TRP A 210 11.81 9.41 -17.38
N GLN A 211 11.85 9.95 -18.59
CA GLN A 211 11.39 9.27 -19.81
C GLN A 211 12.09 7.92 -20.06
N GLN A 212 13.35 7.78 -19.66
CA GLN A 212 14.10 6.52 -19.84
C GLN A 212 13.66 5.45 -18.84
N LYS A 213 13.22 5.85 -17.63
CA LYS A 213 12.75 4.93 -16.59
C LYS A 213 11.26 4.60 -16.75
N CYS A 214 10.51 5.53 -17.33
CA CYS A 214 9.08 5.41 -17.55
C CYS A 214 8.74 5.62 -19.03
N PRO A 215 9.15 4.69 -19.91
CA PRO A 215 8.96 4.86 -21.35
C PRO A 215 7.50 4.70 -21.78
N THR A 216 6.70 3.96 -21.02
CA THR A 216 5.29 3.68 -21.33
C THR A 216 4.39 3.86 -20.12
N VAL A 217 3.10 4.03 -20.37
CA VAL A 217 2.06 4.20 -19.33
C VAL A 217 2.04 3.03 -18.32
N ARG A 218 2.51 1.84 -18.71
CA ARG A 218 2.60 0.67 -17.80
C ARG A 218 3.54 0.91 -16.63
N TYR A 219 4.57 1.74 -16.81
CA TYR A 219 5.54 2.09 -15.76
C TYR A 219 5.13 3.33 -14.94
N LEU A 220 4.07 4.03 -15.35
CA LEU A 220 3.60 5.23 -14.66
C LEU A 220 3.21 4.95 -13.19
N PRO A 221 2.51 3.86 -12.84
CA PRO A 221 2.20 3.56 -11.43
C PRO A 221 3.44 3.41 -10.56
N GLN A 222 4.52 2.81 -11.08
CA GLN A 222 5.78 2.69 -10.35
C GLN A 222 6.44 4.06 -10.14
N ALA A 223 6.42 4.91 -11.17
CA ALA A 223 6.93 6.27 -11.07
C ALA A 223 6.20 7.07 -9.99
N LEU A 224 4.86 7.03 -10.04
CA LEU A 224 4.00 7.70 -9.06
C LEU A 224 4.26 7.19 -7.65
N PHE A 225 4.44 5.87 -7.48
CA PHE A 225 4.78 5.28 -6.19
C PHE A 225 6.13 5.77 -5.67
N ASP A 226 7.18 5.76 -6.50
CA ASP A 226 8.52 6.22 -6.11
C ASP A 226 8.51 7.69 -5.69
N ILE A 227 7.75 8.53 -6.41
CA ILE A 227 7.57 9.95 -6.10
C ILE A 227 6.78 10.09 -4.80
N SER A 228 5.64 9.41 -4.65
CA SER A 228 4.85 9.42 -3.41
C SER A 228 5.67 9.03 -2.19
N LEU A 229 6.57 8.07 -2.31
CA LEU A 229 7.44 7.66 -1.22
C LEU A 229 8.35 8.80 -0.76
N VAL A 230 8.98 9.51 -1.70
CA VAL A 230 9.84 10.67 -1.40
C VAL A 230 9.03 11.83 -0.86
N VAL A 231 7.89 12.12 -1.48
CA VAL A 231 6.95 13.17 -1.04
C VAL A 231 6.52 12.93 0.41
N ASN A 232 6.09 11.72 0.75
CA ASN A 232 5.70 11.36 2.11
C ASN A 232 6.85 11.51 3.11
N ARG A 233 8.06 11.04 2.77
CA ARG A 233 9.25 11.18 3.63
C ARG A 233 9.59 12.65 3.89
N CYS A 234 9.57 13.48 2.84
CA CYS A 234 9.82 14.91 2.97
C CYS A 234 8.69 15.58 3.77
N ARG A 235 7.43 15.22 3.54
CA ARG A 235 6.28 15.72 4.32
C ARG A 235 6.45 15.45 5.81
N ILE A 236 6.87 14.22 6.18
CA ILE A 236 7.17 13.87 7.57
C ILE A 236 8.30 14.74 8.13
N LEU A 237 9.38 14.95 7.37
CA LEU A 237 10.46 15.85 7.76
C LEU A 237 9.96 17.28 8.02
N GLY A 238 9.11 17.83 7.16
CA GLY A 238 8.48 19.13 7.38
C GLY A 238 7.71 19.19 8.71
N GLN A 239 6.95 18.13 9.03
CA GLN A 239 6.25 18.01 10.31
C GLN A 239 7.21 17.86 11.51
N GLU A 240 8.38 17.25 11.32
CA GLU A 240 9.41 17.18 12.35
C GLU A 240 10.00 18.57 12.63
N LEU A 241 10.29 19.34 11.59
CA LEU A 241 10.83 20.70 11.70
C LEU A 241 9.85 21.64 12.40
N GLU A 242 8.58 21.60 12.04
CA GLU A 242 7.54 22.38 12.72
C GLU A 242 7.36 21.95 14.18
N PHE A 243 7.45 20.65 14.46
CA PHE A 243 7.44 20.17 15.83
C PHE A 243 8.63 20.70 16.63
N LEU A 244 9.84 20.70 16.07
CA LEU A 244 11.03 21.20 16.75
C LEU A 244 10.97 22.72 16.97
N LYS A 245 10.46 23.49 16.00
CA LYS A 245 10.20 24.92 16.21
C LYS A 245 9.24 25.18 17.35
N ARG A 246 8.16 24.39 17.48
CA ARG A 246 7.11 24.62 18.48
C ARG A 246 7.39 24.00 19.85
N TRP A 247 8.08 22.86 19.89
CA TRP A 247 8.29 22.06 21.10
C TRP A 247 9.75 21.80 21.43
N GLY A 248 10.69 22.37 20.67
CA GLY A 248 12.12 22.22 20.83
C GLY A 248 12.63 22.56 22.23
N ALA A 249 12.03 23.56 22.88
CA ALA A 249 12.42 23.98 24.23
C ALA A 249 12.40 22.83 25.27
N LYS A 250 11.55 21.80 25.07
CA LYS A 250 11.53 20.58 25.91
C LYS A 250 12.83 19.77 25.87
N PHE A 251 13.64 19.99 24.85
CA PHE A 251 14.89 19.29 24.56
C PHE A 251 16.11 20.22 24.68
N HIS A 252 15.98 21.33 25.42
CA HIS A 252 17.01 22.37 25.50
C HIS A 252 17.40 22.97 24.14
N LEU A 253 16.52 22.84 23.14
CA LEU A 253 16.66 23.47 21.83
C LEU A 253 16.05 24.87 21.91
N LEU A 254 16.90 25.89 21.85
CA LEU A 254 16.51 27.29 21.90
C LEU A 254 15.88 27.73 20.58
N GLU A 255 16.57 27.46 19.47
CA GLU A 255 16.20 27.97 18.16
C GLU A 255 16.41 26.92 17.07
N THR A 256 15.55 26.99 16.05
CA THR A 256 15.64 26.16 14.84
C THR A 256 15.59 27.10 13.66
N HIS A 257 16.73 27.26 12.99
CA HIS A 257 16.87 28.05 11.78
C HIS A 257 16.96 27.13 10.59
N ILE A 258 16.28 27.49 9.51
CA ILE A 258 16.23 26.71 8.28
C ILE A 258 16.69 27.63 7.16
N LYS A 259 17.73 27.23 6.46
CA LYS A 259 18.25 27.96 5.30
C LYS A 259 18.57 26.97 4.21
N ASP A 260 17.93 27.13 3.07
CA ASP A 260 18.10 26.24 1.93
C ASP A 260 17.86 24.77 2.28
N THR A 261 18.84 23.89 2.16
CA THR A 261 18.73 22.49 2.59
C THR A 261 19.42 22.25 3.94
N GLU A 262 19.82 23.30 4.65
CA GLU A 262 20.51 23.22 5.92
C GLU A 262 19.60 23.61 7.09
N VAL A 263 19.66 22.81 8.15
CA VAL A 263 18.93 23.06 9.41
C VAL A 263 19.93 23.30 10.50
N LYS A 264 19.88 24.51 11.07
CA LYS A 264 20.70 24.91 12.21
C LYS A 264 19.88 24.84 13.50
N LEU A 265 20.33 24.00 14.42
CA LEU A 265 19.73 23.73 15.72
C LEU A 265 20.61 24.32 16.82
N VAL A 266 20.08 25.24 17.63
CA VAL A 266 20.82 25.89 18.71
C VAL A 266 20.45 25.26 20.05
N PHE A 267 21.37 24.54 20.67
CA PHE A 267 21.17 23.92 21.97
C PHE A 267 21.77 24.77 23.08
N SER A 268 21.09 24.84 24.22
CA SER A 268 21.61 25.52 25.42
C SER A 268 21.03 24.92 26.68
N SER A 269 21.91 24.45 27.56
CA SER A 269 21.57 23.94 28.89
C SER A 269 22.50 24.55 29.92
N THR A 270 21.93 25.23 30.91
CA THR A 270 22.68 25.73 32.07
C THR A 270 23.11 24.58 32.98
N ALA A 271 22.30 23.53 33.11
CA ALA A 271 22.59 22.36 33.93
C ALA A 271 23.81 21.57 33.43
N ALA A 272 23.97 21.46 32.11
CA ALA A 272 25.14 20.85 31.49
C ALA A 272 26.28 21.86 31.21
N PHE A 273 26.09 23.14 31.55
CA PHE A 273 26.99 24.24 31.21
C PHE A 273 27.44 24.20 29.74
N ALA A 274 26.48 24.05 28.83
CA ALA A 274 26.74 23.83 27.43
C ALA A 274 25.84 24.68 26.52
N LYS A 275 26.44 25.28 25.49
CA LYS A 275 25.75 25.95 24.40
C LYS A 275 26.50 25.71 23.09
N PHE A 276 25.83 25.19 22.08
CA PHE A 276 26.42 24.92 20.78
C PHE A 276 25.36 24.93 19.67
N ASP A 277 25.82 25.18 18.46
CA ASP A 277 25.03 25.10 17.25
C ASP A 277 25.36 23.79 16.52
N LEU A 278 24.32 23.08 16.08
CA LEU A 278 24.41 21.90 15.23
C LEU A 278 23.78 22.24 13.88
N THR A 279 24.56 22.20 12.81
CA THR A 279 24.04 22.37 11.45
C THR A 279 23.97 21.00 10.78
N LEU A 280 22.81 20.67 10.20
CA LEU A 280 22.54 19.42 9.50
C LEU A 280 22.22 19.72 8.05
N ALA A 281 22.92 19.09 7.11
CA ALA A 281 22.63 19.18 5.69
C ALA A 281 21.61 18.08 5.32
N LEU A 282 20.42 18.49 4.89
CA LEU A 282 19.36 17.60 4.44
C LEU A 282 19.55 17.23 2.97
N SER A 283 19.17 16.01 2.61
CA SER A 283 19.07 15.55 1.22
C SER A 283 17.76 14.79 1.01
N HIS A 284 17.42 14.55 -0.25
CA HIS A 284 16.24 13.78 -0.63
C HIS A 284 16.26 12.32 -0.15
N ASP A 285 17.42 11.81 0.27
CA ASP A 285 17.56 10.46 0.83
C ASP A 285 17.11 10.37 2.30
N TYR A 286 16.77 11.49 2.94
CA TYR A 286 16.23 11.47 4.30
C TYR A 286 14.96 10.61 4.40
N PRO A 287 14.77 9.80 5.47
CA PRO A 287 15.65 9.58 6.63
C PRO A 287 16.57 8.35 6.49
N SER A 288 16.85 7.89 5.26
CA SER A 288 17.56 6.65 4.97
C SER A 288 19.08 6.78 4.96
N THR A 289 19.62 8.00 5.09
CA THR A 289 21.07 8.28 5.11
C THR A 289 21.46 9.04 6.36
N VAL A 290 22.73 8.89 6.75
CA VAL A 290 23.33 9.71 7.82
C VAL A 290 23.47 11.14 7.32
N LEU A 291 23.02 12.10 8.12
CA LEU A 291 23.06 13.51 7.77
C LEU A 291 24.49 14.06 7.96
N PRO A 292 25.09 14.68 6.93
CA PRO A 292 26.29 15.47 7.12
C PRO A 292 26.01 16.59 8.13
N PHE A 293 26.93 16.81 9.06
CA PHE A 293 26.74 17.76 10.13
C PHE A 293 28.00 18.55 10.44
N SER A 294 27.82 19.73 11.04
CA SER A 294 28.89 20.53 11.62
C SER A 294 28.46 21.08 12.98
N VAL A 295 29.42 21.22 13.89
CA VAL A 295 29.17 21.68 15.27
C VAL A 295 29.99 22.93 15.55
N HIS A 296 29.33 23.94 16.10
CA HIS A 296 29.98 25.16 16.56
C HIS A 296 29.68 25.40 18.04
N THR A 297 30.69 25.20 18.89
CA THR A 297 30.55 25.29 20.35
C THR A 297 30.78 26.71 20.85
N HIS A 298 29.82 27.24 21.60
CA HIS A 298 29.89 28.56 22.23
C HIS A 298 30.31 28.47 23.70
N ILE A 299 29.75 27.50 24.44
CA ILE A 299 29.97 27.30 25.87
C ILE A 299 30.08 25.79 26.14
N GLY A 300 31.00 25.40 27.03
CA GLY A 300 31.21 24.01 27.42
C GLY A 300 32.25 23.29 26.55
N ASN A 301 32.44 22.00 26.83
CA ASN A 301 33.45 21.17 26.18
C ASN A 301 32.88 20.25 25.09
N ILE A 302 31.63 20.46 24.69
CA ILE A 302 30.99 19.59 23.70
C ILE A 302 31.70 19.74 22.35
N ARG A 303 32.27 18.65 21.85
CA ARG A 303 33.00 18.62 20.56
C ARG A 303 32.25 17.80 19.53
N GLU A 304 32.62 17.99 18.27
CA GLU A 304 32.06 17.26 17.13
C GLU A 304 32.10 15.73 17.32
N LYS A 305 33.16 15.19 17.95
CA LYS A 305 33.28 13.76 18.24
C LYS A 305 32.18 13.19 19.14
N GLU A 306 31.75 13.97 20.13
CA GLU A 306 30.71 13.54 21.08
C GLU A 306 29.34 13.57 20.40
N VAL A 307 29.08 14.62 19.61
CA VAL A 307 27.89 14.71 18.78
C VAL A 307 27.86 13.59 17.74
N ALA A 308 28.98 13.29 17.08
CA ALA A 308 29.12 12.19 16.13
C ALA A 308 28.75 10.83 16.75
N ALA A 309 29.22 10.56 17.97
CA ALA A 309 28.91 9.34 18.70
C ALA A 309 27.41 9.21 18.99
N VAL A 310 26.76 10.32 19.38
CA VAL A 310 25.31 10.36 19.61
C VAL A 310 24.55 10.14 18.31
N LEU A 311 24.88 10.85 17.23
CA LEU A 311 24.20 10.70 15.93
C LEU A 311 24.31 9.27 15.38
N SER A 312 25.49 8.65 15.52
CA SER A 312 25.74 7.27 15.08
C SER A 312 24.94 6.23 15.86
N SER A 313 24.55 6.54 17.10
CA SER A 313 23.72 5.64 17.93
C SER A 313 22.24 5.67 17.55
N VAL A 314 21.78 6.67 16.80
CA VAL A 314 20.37 6.85 16.47
C VAL A 314 20.03 6.03 15.22
N PRO A 315 19.04 5.11 15.29
CA PRO A 315 18.61 4.36 14.11
C PRO A 315 17.98 5.27 13.06
N LEU A 316 18.33 5.01 11.79
CA LEU A 316 17.72 5.64 10.62
C LEU A 316 16.23 5.25 10.51
N GLY A 317 15.43 6.11 9.89
CA GLY A 317 13.99 5.85 9.66
C GLY A 317 13.04 6.88 10.25
N HIS A 318 11.74 6.57 10.24
CA HIS A 318 10.64 7.50 10.54
C HIS A 318 10.86 8.33 11.82
N HIS A 319 10.80 9.66 11.77
CA HIS A 319 11.12 10.56 12.89
C HIS A 319 12.60 10.66 13.30
N TYR A 320 13.52 10.55 12.33
CA TYR A 320 14.96 10.53 12.59
C TYR A 320 15.45 11.83 13.27
N LEU A 321 15.06 13.00 12.77
CA LEU A 321 15.48 14.28 13.30
C LEU A 321 15.01 14.49 14.74
N ARG A 322 13.75 14.12 15.04
CA ARG A 322 13.24 14.17 16.43
C ARG A 322 14.03 13.25 17.36
N ARG A 323 14.39 12.04 16.91
CA ARG A 323 15.22 11.12 17.69
C ARG A 323 16.64 11.65 17.91
N ILE A 324 17.24 12.28 16.91
CA ILE A 324 18.55 12.95 17.06
C ILE A 324 18.47 13.99 18.18
N VAL A 325 17.50 14.89 18.11
CA VAL A 325 17.32 15.95 19.11
C VAL A 325 17.07 15.37 20.51
N ALA A 326 16.23 14.34 20.62
CA ALA A 326 15.97 13.67 21.89
C ALA A 326 17.22 12.98 22.45
N SER A 327 18.02 12.34 21.60
CA SER A 327 19.25 11.65 22.00
C SER A 327 20.34 12.62 22.43
N ILE A 328 20.51 13.75 21.72
CA ILE A 328 21.41 14.84 22.13
C ILE A 328 20.99 15.37 23.50
N ASN A 329 19.70 15.62 23.67
CA ASN A 329 19.18 16.11 24.94
C ASN A 329 19.51 15.16 26.09
N GLN A 330 19.26 13.85 25.90
CA GLN A 330 19.47 12.84 26.93
C GLN A 330 20.94 12.61 27.29
N ASN A 331 21.83 12.60 26.28
CA ASN A 331 23.23 12.22 26.47
C ASN A 331 24.15 13.41 26.77
N LEU A 332 23.82 14.61 26.29
CA LEU A 332 24.72 15.77 26.33
C LEU A 332 24.18 16.96 27.14
N LEU A 333 22.87 17.07 27.38
CA LEU A 333 22.26 18.29 27.94
C LEU A 333 21.51 18.10 29.26
N LEU A 334 21.05 16.88 29.57
CA LEU A 334 20.72 16.48 30.92
C LEU A 334 22.05 16.38 31.68
N GLY A 335 22.30 17.30 32.62
CA GLY A 335 23.55 17.38 33.37
C GLY A 335 23.94 16.08 34.07
N PRO A 336 25.12 16.03 34.73
CA PRO A 336 25.57 14.82 35.42
C PRO A 336 24.49 14.32 36.39
N LYS A 337 24.19 13.02 36.29
CA LYS A 337 23.28 12.33 37.22
C LYS A 337 23.88 12.25 38.62
#